data_AF-A0A4P9WIF1-F1
#
_entry.id   AF-A0A4P9WIF1-F1
#
_cell.length_a   1.000
_cell.length_b   1.000
_cell.length_c   1.000
_cell.angle_alpha   90.00
_cell.angle_beta   90.00
_cell.angle_gamma   90.00
#
_symmetry.space_group_name_H-M   'P 1'
#
loop_
_entity.id
_entity.type
_entity.pdbx_description
1 polymer ?
#
loop_
_entity_poly.entity_id
_entity_poly.type
_entity_poly.pdbx_seq_one_letter_code
_entity_poly.pdbx_strand_id
1 'polypeptide(L)'
;MKNVLILSAIAATASASPLVQPNTFSAAPHPVSVPITRNSSYTSPAARAKANLHLARSRFSSKSDPRAKRSLITNIEDHFVSVDPAVKHLRDYFTTISIGNGQIFKVVLDSGSSDFWVPGPKCQSSDGSCTAGGKPISLIDKSIHSTGLTFSDSYGTLSAAGDVYFGPYTIAGVTAKKGYFGVTTSETAFNDQAQGLLGLSFSFGSSNPNGVTATVGEVPIVALGLKSFGLYFSNSANGDSGVFTTNGYDASHVAGPFTYG
;
A
#
# COMPACT_ATOMS: atom_id res chain seq x y z
N MET A 1 38.79 -5.12 43.64
CA MET A 1 38.69 -5.39 42.20
C MET A 1 37.25 -5.84 41.90
N LYS A 2 36.73 -5.46 40.74
CA LYS A 2 35.31 -5.22 40.41
C LYS A 2 34.33 -6.38 40.68
N ASN A 3 33.26 -6.07 41.41
CA ASN A 3 31.95 -6.72 41.31
C ASN A 3 31.25 -6.21 40.04
N VAL A 4 30.68 -7.08 39.21
CA VAL A 4 29.62 -6.69 38.26
C VAL A 4 28.53 -7.74 38.29
N LEU A 5 27.33 -7.27 38.65
CA LEU A 5 26.08 -8.00 38.74
C LEU A 5 25.57 -8.47 37.38
N ILE A 6 24.93 -9.64 37.41
CA ILE A 6 23.98 -10.16 36.43
C ILE A 6 22.79 -9.21 36.34
N LEU A 7 22.39 -8.81 35.12
CA LEU A 7 21.02 -8.34 34.87
C LEU A 7 20.52 -8.93 33.54
N SER A 8 19.65 -9.92 33.69
CA SER A 8 18.80 -10.52 32.67
C SER A 8 17.79 -9.50 32.13
N ALA A 9 17.83 -9.21 30.83
CA ALA A 9 16.78 -8.46 30.14
C ALA A 9 15.78 -9.44 29.51
N ILE A 10 14.61 -9.51 30.12
CA ILE A 10 13.42 -10.19 29.59
C ILE A 10 12.97 -9.42 28.34
N ALA A 11 13.08 -10.04 27.17
CA ALA A 11 12.49 -9.51 25.95
C ALA A 11 10.95 -9.65 26.04
N ALA A 12 10.26 -8.56 26.35
CA ALA A 12 8.82 -8.50 26.24
C ALA A 12 8.44 -8.40 24.75
N THR A 13 8.02 -9.51 24.16
CA THR A 13 7.40 -9.54 22.83
C THR A 13 5.98 -9.00 22.94
N ALA A 14 5.77 -7.75 22.53
CA ALA A 14 4.43 -7.22 22.31
C ALA A 14 3.86 -7.84 21.03
N SER A 15 3.26 -9.02 21.14
CA SER A 15 2.39 -9.57 20.09
C SER A 15 0.97 -9.04 20.33
N ALA A 16 0.60 -7.97 19.63
CA ALA A 16 -0.80 -7.57 19.55
C ALA A 16 -1.51 -8.60 18.66
N SER A 17 -2.09 -9.63 19.28
CA SER A 17 -3.01 -10.55 18.61
C SER A 17 -4.40 -9.92 18.61
N PRO A 18 -5.00 -9.58 17.46
CA PRO A 18 -6.42 -9.29 17.44
C PRO A 18 -7.19 -10.59 17.73
N LEU A 19 -8.10 -10.53 18.70
CA LEU A 19 -9.10 -11.56 18.93
C LEU A 19 -10.05 -11.57 17.72
N VAL A 20 -9.76 -12.40 16.72
CA VAL A 20 -10.63 -12.62 15.56
C VAL A 20 -11.41 -13.92 15.76
N GLN A 21 -12.74 -13.81 15.76
CA GLN A 21 -13.62 -14.98 15.78
C GLN A 21 -13.40 -15.80 14.49
N PRO A 22 -13.24 -17.13 14.61
CA PRO A 22 -12.96 -17.96 13.45
C PRO A 22 -14.29 -18.18 12.72
N ASN A 23 -14.50 -17.52 11.59
CA ASN A 23 -15.32 -18.08 10.51
C ASN A 23 -15.07 -17.32 9.18
N THR A 24 -14.62 -18.10 8.19
CA THR A 24 -14.49 -17.78 6.74
C THR A 24 -13.19 -17.12 6.23
N PHE A 25 -12.03 -17.73 6.50
CA PHE A 25 -10.80 -17.41 5.76
C PHE A 25 -10.71 -18.16 4.41
N SER A 26 -10.22 -17.48 3.38
CA SER A 26 -9.85 -18.06 2.08
C SER A 26 -8.42 -18.59 2.13
N ALA A 27 -8.20 -19.78 1.57
CA ALA A 27 -6.98 -20.57 1.74
C ALA A 27 -6.02 -20.40 0.56
N ALA A 28 -4.95 -19.63 0.75
CA ALA A 28 -3.65 -19.99 0.18
C ALA A 28 -2.78 -20.53 1.34
N PRO A 29 -2.68 -21.86 1.54
CA PRO A 29 -1.88 -22.45 2.61
C PRO A 29 -0.36 -22.34 2.37
N HIS A 30 0.07 -21.91 1.19
CA HIS A 30 1.47 -21.73 0.80
C HIS A 30 1.70 -20.37 0.14
N PRO A 31 2.94 -19.84 0.17
CA PRO A 31 3.27 -18.60 -0.49
C PRO A 31 2.97 -18.63 -1.99
N VAL A 32 2.32 -17.60 -2.50
CA VAL A 32 2.05 -17.43 -3.93
C VAL A 32 2.62 -16.11 -4.40
N SER A 33 3.46 -16.17 -5.42
CA SER A 33 4.20 -15.03 -5.96
C SER A 33 3.60 -14.59 -7.30
N VAL A 34 3.40 -13.28 -7.45
CA VAL A 34 3.00 -12.64 -8.71
C VAL A 34 3.97 -11.52 -9.06
N PRO A 35 4.21 -11.23 -10.35
CA PRO A 35 5.06 -10.11 -10.72
C PRO A 35 4.45 -8.78 -10.27
N ILE A 36 5.30 -7.86 -9.81
CA ILE A 36 5.01 -6.44 -9.72
C ILE A 36 5.74 -5.74 -10.87
N THR A 37 4.99 -5.00 -11.66
CA THR A 37 5.50 -4.27 -12.81
C THR A 37 6.00 -2.92 -12.35
N ARG A 38 7.19 -2.55 -12.84
CA ARG A 38 7.74 -1.22 -12.65
C ARG A 38 7.31 -0.30 -13.79
N ASN A 39 6.87 0.93 -13.48
CA ASN A 39 6.71 1.94 -14.52
C ASN A 39 8.09 2.40 -15.05
N SER A 40 8.39 2.07 -16.30
CA SER A 40 9.70 2.30 -16.94
C SER A 40 10.05 3.78 -17.12
N SER A 41 9.07 4.68 -17.06
CA SER A 41 9.28 6.13 -17.24
C SER A 41 9.91 6.82 -16.03
N TYR A 42 10.07 6.13 -14.90
CA TYR A 42 10.64 6.71 -13.68
C TYR A 42 12.10 6.30 -13.44
N THR A 43 12.81 7.02 -12.57
CA THR A 43 14.17 6.66 -12.09
C THR A 43 14.13 5.52 -11.08
N SER A 44 15.09 4.58 -11.14
CA SER A 44 15.05 3.37 -10.30
C SER A 44 15.03 3.71 -8.80
N PRO A 45 14.37 2.91 -7.94
CA PRO A 45 14.35 3.17 -6.50
C PRO A 45 15.75 3.21 -5.89
N ALA A 46 16.71 2.44 -6.42
CA ALA A 46 18.10 2.50 -6.01
C ALA A 46 18.74 3.86 -6.34
N ALA A 47 18.49 4.40 -7.54
CA ALA A 47 18.95 5.74 -7.91
C ALA A 47 18.32 6.81 -7.02
N ARG A 48 17.02 6.71 -6.73
CA ARG A 48 16.29 7.61 -5.83
C ARG A 48 16.74 7.49 -4.37
N ALA A 49 16.94 6.28 -3.85
CA ALA A 49 17.39 6.03 -2.49
C ALA A 49 18.83 6.55 -2.30
N LYS A 50 19.69 6.39 -3.31
CA LYS A 50 21.03 6.97 -3.33
C LYS A 50 20.98 8.49 -3.35
N ALA A 51 20.12 9.09 -4.18
CA ALA A 51 19.92 10.54 -4.23
C ALA A 51 19.38 11.11 -2.90
N ASN A 52 18.50 10.37 -2.22
CA ASN A 52 17.86 10.80 -0.97
C ASN A 52 18.55 10.30 0.31
N LEU A 53 19.68 9.59 0.19
CA LEU A 53 20.35 8.95 1.33
C LEU A 53 20.74 9.96 2.42
N HIS A 54 21.16 11.17 2.02
CA HIS A 54 21.50 12.24 2.96
C HIS A 54 20.28 12.70 3.78
N LEU A 55 19.12 12.85 3.14
CA LEU A 55 17.87 13.26 3.79
C LEU A 55 17.31 12.15 4.69
N ALA A 56 17.40 10.89 4.27
CA ALA A 56 17.02 9.76 5.11
C ALA A 56 17.90 9.68 6.37
N ARG A 57 19.21 9.87 6.22
CA ARG A 57 20.16 9.92 7.35
C ARG A 57 19.87 11.08 8.31
N SER A 58 19.49 12.26 7.81
CA SER A 58 19.17 13.40 8.68
C SER A 58 17.85 13.21 9.44
N ARG A 59 16.86 12.54 8.84
CA ARG A 59 15.55 12.26 9.47
C ARG A 59 15.58 11.12 10.49
N PHE A 60 16.35 10.06 10.22
CA PHE A 60 16.31 8.81 10.99
C PHE A 60 17.58 8.51 11.80
N SER A 61 18.56 9.41 11.83
CA SER A 61 19.74 9.23 12.70
C SER A 61 19.38 9.40 14.18
N SER A 62 19.78 8.43 15.00
CA SER A 62 19.60 8.43 16.46
C SER A 62 20.34 9.57 17.18
N LYS A 63 21.20 10.33 16.49
CA LYS A 63 22.00 11.44 17.02
C LYS A 63 21.48 12.83 16.64
N SER A 64 20.31 12.98 16.04
CA SER A 64 19.79 14.29 15.64
C SER A 64 19.34 15.14 16.84
N ASP A 65 19.91 16.34 16.99
CA ASP A 65 19.54 17.37 17.98
C ASP A 65 18.04 17.75 17.87
N PRO A 66 17.26 17.74 18.97
CA PRO A 66 15.86 18.17 18.98
C PRO A 66 15.62 19.58 18.41
N ARG A 67 16.61 20.48 18.47
CA ARG A 67 16.52 21.82 17.86
C ARG A 67 16.73 21.79 16.34
N ALA A 68 17.53 20.87 15.82
CA ALA A 68 17.62 20.60 14.38
C ALA A 68 16.33 19.97 13.83
N LYS A 69 15.61 19.19 14.65
CA LYS A 69 14.26 18.71 14.31
C LYS A 69 13.25 19.86 14.16
N ARG A 70 13.38 20.97 14.91
CA ARG A 70 12.41 22.08 14.90
C ARG A 70 12.76 23.23 13.95
N SER A 71 14.04 23.48 13.65
CA SER A 71 14.44 24.50 12.67
C SER A 71 14.10 24.11 11.22
N LEU A 72 13.83 22.82 10.95
CA LEU A 72 13.28 22.34 9.69
C LEU A 72 11.74 22.34 9.68
N ILE A 73 11.09 22.60 10.83
CA ILE A 73 9.62 22.55 10.98
C ILE A 73 8.94 23.88 10.60
N THR A 74 9.65 25.00 10.66
CA THR A 74 9.07 26.33 10.35
C THR A 74 8.97 26.66 8.86
N ASN A 75 9.48 25.79 7.97
CA ASN A 75 9.34 25.92 6.51
C ASN A 75 8.66 24.68 5.88
N ILE A 76 7.79 23.99 6.63
CA ILE A 76 7.13 22.75 6.13
C ILE A 76 6.07 23.04 5.06
N GLU A 77 5.54 24.26 4.99
CA GLU A 77 4.64 24.62 3.88
C GLU A 77 5.35 24.75 2.53
N ASP A 78 6.68 24.85 2.50
CA ASP A 78 7.43 25.17 1.27
C ASP A 78 8.55 24.17 0.92
N HIS A 79 8.64 23.05 1.65
CA HIS A 79 9.65 22.01 1.42
C HIS A 79 9.13 20.58 1.65
N PHE A 80 8.03 20.23 0.98
CA PHE A 80 8.17 19.08 0.07
C PHE A 80 9.26 19.50 -0.90
N VAL A 81 10.53 19.22 -0.55
CA VAL A 81 11.69 19.41 -1.42
C VAL A 81 11.20 19.05 -2.80
N SER A 82 11.31 19.99 -3.72
CA SER A 82 11.01 19.82 -5.13
C SER A 82 11.72 18.55 -5.57
N VAL A 83 11.00 17.43 -5.44
CA VAL A 83 11.17 16.26 -6.28
C VAL A 83 11.05 16.92 -7.62
N ASP A 84 12.18 16.97 -8.33
CA ASP A 84 12.28 17.44 -9.71
C ASP A 84 10.93 17.20 -10.40
N PRO A 85 10.31 18.18 -11.07
CA PRO A 85 9.04 17.97 -11.76
C PRO A 85 9.05 16.75 -12.71
N ALA A 86 10.22 16.19 -13.05
CA ALA A 86 10.39 14.88 -13.71
C ALA A 86 10.34 13.63 -12.80
N VAL A 87 10.38 13.74 -11.47
CA VAL A 87 10.03 12.69 -10.50
C VAL A 87 8.52 12.62 -10.39
N LYS A 88 7.92 12.25 -11.52
CA LYS A 88 6.54 11.79 -11.60
C LYS A 88 6.44 10.54 -10.68
N HIS A 89 5.38 10.53 -9.90
CA HIS A 89 5.34 10.09 -8.49
C HIS A 89 5.69 8.62 -8.19
N LEU A 90 6.01 8.38 -6.90
CA LEU A 90 6.43 7.18 -6.16
C LEU A 90 5.65 5.85 -6.39
N ARG A 91 4.72 5.82 -7.35
CA ARG A 91 3.82 4.72 -7.67
C ARG A 91 4.46 3.81 -8.72
N ASP A 92 5.68 3.40 -8.38
CA ASP A 92 6.59 2.72 -9.29
C ASP A 92 6.16 1.27 -9.53
N TYR A 93 5.53 0.61 -8.56
CA TYR A 93 5.24 -0.81 -8.58
C TYR A 93 3.76 -1.09 -8.43
N PHE A 94 3.20 -1.78 -9.43
CA PHE A 94 1.81 -2.23 -9.42
C PHE A 94 1.71 -3.70 -9.79
N THR A 95 0.67 -4.37 -9.32
CA THR A 95 0.31 -5.72 -9.75
C THR A 95 -1.14 -5.75 -10.20
N THR A 96 -1.61 -6.91 -10.63
CA THR A 96 -2.99 -7.11 -11.05
C THR A 96 -3.82 -7.72 -9.92
N ILE A 97 -4.99 -7.15 -9.68
CA ILE A 97 -6.04 -7.71 -8.83
C ILE A 97 -7.27 -8.01 -9.69
N SER A 98 -7.95 -9.12 -9.41
CA SER A 98 -9.24 -9.45 -10.01
C SER A 98 -10.35 -9.04 -9.05
N ILE A 99 -11.37 -8.32 -9.52
CA ILE A 99 -12.55 -7.91 -8.75
C ILE A 99 -13.80 -8.49 -9.41
N GLY A 100 -14.77 -8.92 -8.60
CA GLY A 100 -16.02 -9.50 -9.07
C GLY A 100 -15.80 -10.76 -9.92
N ASN A 101 -16.52 -10.86 -11.03
CA ASN A 101 -16.45 -11.96 -11.99
C ASN A 101 -15.29 -11.80 -13.01
N GLY A 102 -14.11 -11.39 -12.55
CA GLY A 102 -12.89 -11.39 -13.36
C GLY A 102 -12.47 -10.04 -13.94
N GLN A 103 -12.94 -8.93 -13.37
CA GLN A 103 -12.50 -7.60 -13.79
C GLN A 103 -11.08 -7.33 -13.29
N ILE A 104 -10.12 -7.17 -14.19
CA ILE A 104 -8.71 -7.02 -13.84
C ILE A 104 -8.30 -5.55 -13.73
N PHE A 105 -7.68 -5.18 -12.62
CA PHE A 105 -7.15 -3.84 -12.37
C PHE A 105 -5.67 -3.88 -12.04
N LYS A 106 -4.94 -2.88 -12.52
CA LYS A 106 -3.58 -2.59 -12.05
C LYS A 106 -3.68 -1.77 -10.77
N VAL A 107 -3.14 -2.27 -9.67
CA VAL A 107 -3.17 -1.57 -8.38
C VAL A 107 -1.77 -1.39 -7.81
N VAL A 108 -1.52 -0.21 -7.25
CA VAL A 108 -0.35 0.05 -6.40
C VAL A 108 -0.50 -0.76 -5.12
N LEU A 109 0.58 -1.42 -4.70
CA LEU A 109 0.65 -2.08 -3.40
C LEU A 109 1.16 -1.06 -2.38
N ASP A 110 0.29 -0.57 -1.51
CA ASP A 110 0.61 0.53 -0.59
C ASP A 110 0.64 0.07 0.86
N SER A 111 1.84 -0.15 1.39
CA SER A 111 2.04 -0.45 2.82
C SER A 111 1.84 0.76 3.74
N GLY A 112 1.62 1.95 3.19
CA GLY A 112 1.39 3.19 3.93
C GLY A 112 -0.08 3.56 4.12
N SER A 113 -1.01 2.79 3.54
CA SER A 113 -2.46 2.99 3.71
C SER A 113 -3.20 1.66 3.92
N SER A 114 -4.43 1.77 4.42
CA SER A 114 -5.31 0.65 4.71
C SER A 114 -6.48 0.53 3.74
N ASP A 115 -6.58 1.40 2.74
CA ASP A 115 -7.78 1.51 1.90
C ASP A 115 -7.59 0.81 0.56
N PHE A 116 -8.67 0.29 -0.04
CA PHE A 116 -8.66 -0.28 -1.38
C PHE A 116 -9.69 0.46 -2.22
N TRP A 117 -9.29 1.00 -3.37
CA TRP A 117 -10.22 1.60 -4.33
C TRP A 117 -9.75 1.46 -5.77
N VAL A 118 -10.71 1.54 -6.70
CA VAL A 118 -10.50 1.53 -8.17
C VAL A 118 -11.43 2.52 -8.89
N PRO A 119 -11.16 2.88 -10.15
CA PRO A 119 -11.92 3.88 -10.88
C PRO A 119 -13.36 3.44 -11.15
N GLY A 120 -14.32 4.32 -10.85
CA GLY A 120 -15.74 4.10 -11.13
C GLY A 120 -16.19 4.55 -12.51
N PRO A 121 -17.33 4.04 -13.01
CA PRO A 121 -17.85 4.44 -14.33
C PRO A 121 -18.34 5.90 -14.37
N LYS A 122 -18.51 6.52 -13.20
CA LYS A 122 -18.87 7.94 -13.03
C LYS A 122 -17.67 8.81 -12.60
N CYS A 123 -16.45 8.26 -12.61
CA CYS A 123 -15.27 8.99 -12.18
C CYS A 123 -14.99 10.18 -13.10
N GLN A 124 -14.81 11.36 -12.51
CA GLN A 124 -14.43 12.59 -13.21
C GLN A 124 -13.12 13.15 -12.65
N SER A 125 -12.21 13.53 -13.54
CA SER A 125 -10.92 14.12 -13.19
C SER A 125 -10.48 15.09 -14.29
N SER A 126 -10.03 16.29 -13.94
CA SER A 126 -9.54 17.28 -14.91
C SER A 126 -8.16 16.95 -15.48
N ASP A 127 -7.39 16.12 -14.78
CA ASP A 127 -6.01 15.74 -15.12
C ASP A 127 -5.88 14.35 -15.76
N GLY A 128 -7.01 13.70 -16.06
CA GLY A 128 -7.08 12.37 -16.65
C GLY A 128 -6.84 11.19 -15.68
N SER A 129 -6.76 11.43 -14.37
CA SER A 129 -6.59 10.38 -13.36
C SER A 129 -7.55 9.20 -13.52
N CYS A 130 -8.85 9.47 -13.67
CA CYS A 130 -9.90 8.45 -13.78
C CYS A 130 -9.75 7.50 -14.99
N THR A 131 -8.95 7.85 -15.99
CA THR A 131 -8.82 7.09 -17.25
C THR A 131 -7.38 6.66 -17.55
N ALA A 132 -6.38 7.10 -16.77
CA ALA A 132 -4.97 6.93 -17.08
C ALA A 132 -4.51 5.46 -17.15
N GLY A 133 -5.08 4.60 -16.30
CA GLY A 133 -4.65 3.20 -16.16
C GLY A 133 -5.46 2.17 -16.96
N GLY A 134 -6.63 2.53 -17.49
CA GLY A 134 -7.53 1.60 -18.17
C GLY A 134 -9.02 1.91 -18.01
N LYS A 135 -9.86 0.90 -18.23
CA LYS A 135 -11.31 1.04 -18.11
C LYS A 135 -11.74 1.09 -16.64
N PRO A 136 -12.79 1.87 -16.29
CA PRO A 136 -13.37 1.83 -14.96
C PRO A 136 -14.07 0.51 -14.68
N ILE A 137 -14.36 0.26 -13.40
CA ILE A 137 -15.13 -0.90 -12.97
C ILE A 137 -16.54 -0.91 -13.54
N SER A 138 -16.94 -2.10 -13.97
CA SER A 138 -18.27 -2.40 -14.48
C SER A 138 -19.18 -2.77 -13.33
N LEU A 139 -20.09 -1.86 -12.97
CA LEU A 139 -21.07 -2.07 -11.88
C LEU A 139 -22.29 -2.90 -12.30
N ILE A 140 -22.33 -3.40 -13.55
CA ILE A 140 -23.33 -4.40 -13.97
C ILE A 140 -22.99 -5.82 -13.48
N ASP A 141 -21.77 -6.00 -12.95
CA ASP A 141 -21.34 -7.25 -12.35
C ASP A 141 -22.14 -7.55 -11.08
N LYS A 142 -22.97 -8.59 -11.14
CA LYS A 142 -23.89 -8.98 -10.06
C LYS A 142 -23.19 -9.51 -8.81
N SER A 143 -21.88 -9.74 -8.86
CA SER A 143 -21.09 -10.11 -7.67
C SER A 143 -20.61 -8.90 -6.86
N ILE A 144 -20.84 -7.69 -7.37
CA ILE A 144 -20.44 -6.42 -6.76
C ILE A 144 -21.71 -5.69 -6.29
N HIS A 145 -21.70 -5.25 -5.04
CA HIS A 145 -22.87 -4.66 -4.38
C HIS A 145 -22.51 -3.35 -3.69
N SER A 146 -23.36 -2.34 -3.85
CA SER A 146 -23.20 -1.07 -3.13
C SER A 146 -23.51 -1.26 -1.65
N THR A 147 -22.76 -0.56 -0.79
CA THR A 147 -23.07 -0.46 0.64
C THR A 147 -23.99 0.72 0.97
N GLY A 148 -24.12 1.69 0.05
CA GLY A 148 -24.75 2.99 0.31
C GLY A 148 -23.87 3.97 1.09
N LEU A 149 -22.64 3.59 1.43
CA LEU A 149 -21.67 4.44 2.12
C LEU A 149 -20.72 5.11 1.12
N THR A 150 -20.07 6.18 1.56
CA THR A 150 -19.07 6.91 0.77
C THR A 150 -17.71 6.89 1.46
N PHE A 151 -16.67 7.22 0.70
CA PHE A 151 -15.32 7.40 1.21
C PHE A 151 -14.65 8.64 0.60
N SER A 152 -13.63 9.15 1.28
CA SER A 152 -12.77 10.21 0.80
C SER A 152 -11.38 10.07 1.41
N ASP A 153 -10.41 9.78 0.56
CA ASP A 153 -8.99 9.66 0.90
C ASP A 153 -8.21 10.87 0.35
N SER A 154 -7.25 11.36 1.13
CA SER A 154 -6.36 12.46 0.75
C SER A 154 -4.92 12.16 1.17
N TYR A 155 -4.00 12.22 0.21
CA TYR A 155 -2.58 11.93 0.37
C TYR A 155 -1.76 13.15 -0.09
N GLY A 156 -1.74 14.19 0.74
CA GLY A 156 -1.16 15.47 0.35
C GLY A 156 -1.97 16.13 -0.76
N THR A 157 -1.41 16.24 -1.97
CA THR A 157 -2.09 16.81 -3.15
C THR A 157 -2.90 15.80 -3.95
N LEU A 158 -2.80 14.50 -3.63
CA LEU A 158 -3.54 13.43 -4.28
C LEU A 158 -4.85 13.19 -3.51
N SER A 159 -5.93 12.88 -4.21
CA SER A 159 -7.20 12.54 -3.57
C SER A 159 -8.04 11.58 -4.40
N ALA A 160 -8.80 10.73 -3.70
CA ALA A 160 -9.74 9.78 -4.28
C ALA A 160 -11.00 9.78 -3.42
N ALA A 161 -12.16 9.96 -4.04
CA ALA A 161 -13.44 9.95 -3.34
C ALA A 161 -14.49 9.23 -4.16
N GLY A 162 -15.48 8.65 -3.49
CA GLY A 162 -16.57 7.95 -4.15
C GLY A 162 -17.42 7.11 -3.22
N ASP A 163 -17.94 6.02 -3.77
CA ASP A 163 -18.90 5.15 -3.11
C ASP A 163 -18.22 3.84 -2.68
N VAL A 164 -18.65 3.26 -1.57
CA VAL A 164 -18.11 1.98 -1.07
C VAL A 164 -18.95 0.82 -1.58
N TYR A 165 -18.28 -0.16 -2.16
CA TYR A 165 -18.85 -1.43 -2.62
C TYR A 165 -18.24 -2.60 -1.86
N PHE A 166 -18.88 -3.76 -1.98
CA PHE A 166 -18.30 -5.03 -1.57
C PHE A 166 -18.51 -6.10 -2.64
N GLY A 167 -17.60 -7.07 -2.66
CA GLY A 167 -17.63 -8.20 -3.59
C GLY A 167 -16.39 -9.07 -3.43
N PRO A 168 -16.24 -10.11 -4.26
CA PRO A 168 -15.04 -10.90 -4.25
C PRO A 168 -13.89 -10.13 -4.91
N TYR A 169 -12.70 -10.21 -4.34
CA TYR A 169 -11.48 -9.82 -5.05
C TYR A 169 -10.33 -10.76 -4.75
N THR A 170 -9.48 -10.99 -5.75
CA THR A 170 -8.41 -12.00 -5.73
C THR A 170 -7.10 -11.39 -6.18
N ILE A 171 -6.06 -11.61 -5.39
CA ILE A 171 -4.68 -11.21 -5.67
C ILE A 171 -3.77 -12.36 -5.25
N ALA A 172 -2.82 -12.73 -6.12
CA ALA A 172 -1.77 -13.71 -5.80
C ALA A 172 -2.29 -14.94 -5.02
N GLY A 173 -3.30 -15.62 -5.58
CA GLY A 173 -3.86 -16.87 -5.04
C GLY A 173 -4.73 -16.75 -3.80
N VAL A 174 -4.86 -15.57 -3.18
CA VAL A 174 -5.80 -15.33 -2.07
C VAL A 174 -7.02 -14.54 -2.54
N THR A 175 -8.18 -14.85 -1.96
CA THR A 175 -9.46 -14.24 -2.33
C THR A 175 -10.20 -13.74 -1.10
N ALA A 176 -10.49 -12.45 -1.04
CA ALA A 176 -11.51 -11.94 -0.15
C ALA A 176 -12.87 -12.30 -0.77
N LYS A 177 -13.71 -13.09 -0.08
CA LYS A 177 -15.02 -13.49 -0.61
C LYS A 177 -16.05 -12.36 -0.54
N LYS A 178 -15.95 -11.53 0.50
CA LYS A 178 -16.80 -10.36 0.75
C LYS A 178 -15.94 -9.22 1.27
N GLY A 179 -15.01 -8.75 0.43
CA GLY A 179 -14.15 -7.63 0.80
C GLY A 179 -14.74 -6.30 0.34
N TYR A 180 -14.45 -5.25 1.09
CA TYR A 180 -14.88 -3.88 0.79
C TYR A 180 -13.82 -3.13 -0.04
N PHE A 181 -14.29 -2.27 -0.94
CA PHE A 181 -13.45 -1.40 -1.74
C PHE A 181 -14.22 -0.15 -2.20
N GLY A 182 -13.50 0.94 -2.41
CA GLY A 182 -14.02 2.17 -2.98
C GLY A 182 -14.13 2.10 -4.49
N VAL A 183 -15.18 2.71 -5.03
CA VAL A 183 -15.37 2.97 -6.45
C VAL A 183 -15.40 4.47 -6.63
N THR A 184 -14.36 5.03 -7.22
CA THR A 184 -14.18 6.49 -7.24
C THR A 184 -15.18 7.17 -8.18
N THR A 185 -15.64 8.34 -7.76
CA THR A 185 -16.38 9.30 -8.57
C THR A 185 -15.51 10.54 -8.87
N SER A 186 -14.42 10.73 -8.12
CA SER A 186 -13.44 11.79 -8.34
C SER A 186 -12.04 11.30 -7.97
N GLU A 187 -11.06 11.66 -8.79
CA GLU A 187 -9.63 11.42 -8.55
C GLU A 187 -8.80 12.64 -8.95
N THR A 188 -7.72 12.90 -8.22
CA THR A 188 -6.74 13.95 -8.54
C THR A 188 -5.33 13.44 -8.33
N ALA A 189 -4.45 13.77 -9.29
CA ALA A 189 -3.03 13.43 -9.33
C ALA A 189 -2.71 11.92 -9.40
N PHE A 190 -3.64 11.09 -9.90
CA PHE A 190 -3.47 9.65 -10.17
C PHE A 190 -3.30 9.33 -11.68
N ASN A 191 -2.62 10.21 -12.42
CA ASN A 191 -2.40 10.09 -13.87
C ASN A 191 -1.24 9.15 -14.27
N ASP A 192 -1.22 7.92 -13.77
CA ASP A 192 -0.22 6.90 -14.14
C ASP A 192 -0.79 5.58 -14.62
N GLN A 193 0.07 4.56 -14.71
CA GLN A 193 -0.28 3.25 -15.26
C GLN A 193 -1.10 2.39 -14.30
N ALA A 194 -1.07 2.67 -13.00
CA ALA A 194 -1.94 2.00 -12.04
C ALA A 194 -3.33 2.65 -12.11
N GLN A 195 -4.36 1.82 -12.00
CA GLN A 195 -5.75 2.26 -11.99
C GLN A 195 -6.20 2.60 -10.57
N GLY A 196 -5.66 1.91 -9.57
CA GLY A 196 -6.06 2.12 -8.19
C GLY A 196 -4.97 1.72 -7.21
N LEU A 197 -5.38 1.51 -5.98
CA LEU A 197 -4.48 1.28 -4.86
C LEU A 197 -5.05 0.19 -3.97
N LEU A 198 -4.21 -0.74 -3.51
CA LEU A 198 -4.53 -1.74 -2.50
C LEU A 198 -3.67 -1.49 -1.25
N GLY A 199 -4.31 -1.06 -0.17
CA GLY A 199 -3.70 -0.87 1.13
C GLY A 199 -3.27 -2.19 1.77
N LEU A 200 -2.02 -2.22 2.25
CA LEU A 200 -1.40 -3.37 2.90
C LEU A 200 -1.09 -3.14 4.39
N SER A 201 -1.52 -2.00 4.95
CA SER A 201 -1.34 -1.70 6.37
C SER A 201 -2.55 -2.12 7.21
N PHE A 202 -2.35 -2.14 8.52
CA PHE A 202 -3.45 -2.06 9.47
C PHE A 202 -4.09 -0.67 9.43
N SER A 203 -5.29 -0.55 9.99
CA SER A 203 -6.00 0.72 10.10
C SER A 203 -5.19 1.73 10.90
N PHE A 204 -5.11 2.96 10.41
CA PHE A 204 -4.51 4.09 11.13
C PHE A 204 -5.49 4.78 12.10
N GLY A 205 -6.61 4.15 12.42
CA GLY A 205 -7.61 4.69 13.35
C GLY A 205 -8.13 6.06 12.88
N SER A 206 -8.03 7.07 13.74
CA SER A 206 -8.57 8.42 13.48
C SER A 206 -7.77 9.25 12.48
N SER A 207 -6.63 8.77 11.97
CA SER A 207 -5.81 9.52 11.01
C SER A 207 -6.41 9.59 9.60
N ASN A 208 -7.33 8.68 9.25
CA ASN A 208 -8.08 8.72 8.01
C ASN A 208 -9.56 8.38 8.26
N PRO A 209 -10.35 9.30 8.86
CA PRO A 209 -11.68 8.98 9.38
C PRO A 209 -12.73 8.72 8.30
N ASN A 210 -12.44 9.07 7.04
CA ASN A 210 -13.38 8.96 5.92
C ASN A 210 -12.94 7.94 4.86
N GLY A 211 -11.84 7.21 5.09
CA GLY A 211 -11.39 6.17 4.17
C GLY A 211 -12.32 4.96 4.17
N VAL A 212 -12.19 4.11 3.15
CA VAL A 212 -12.98 2.88 3.01
C VAL A 212 -12.93 2.03 4.28
N THR A 213 -11.74 1.81 4.83
CA THR A 213 -11.51 1.05 6.06
C THR A 213 -12.20 1.68 7.26
N ALA A 214 -12.11 3.00 7.42
CA ALA A 214 -12.75 3.68 8.54
C ALA A 214 -14.28 3.58 8.47
N THR A 215 -14.82 3.62 7.25
CA THR A 215 -16.26 3.51 6.97
C THR A 215 -16.81 2.10 7.23
N VAL A 216 -16.05 1.04 6.94
CA VAL A 216 -16.55 -0.36 7.01
C VAL A 216 -15.98 -1.17 8.17
N GLY A 217 -14.91 -0.70 8.82
CA GLY A 217 -14.28 -1.34 9.96
C GLY A 217 -13.41 -2.57 9.62
N GLU A 218 -13.09 -2.80 8.35
CA GLU A 218 -12.28 -3.94 7.89
C GLU A 218 -11.21 -3.51 6.89
N VAL A 219 -9.97 -3.96 7.10
CA VAL A 219 -8.84 -3.70 6.21
C VAL A 219 -8.67 -4.81 5.14
N PRO A 220 -8.16 -4.49 3.94
CA PRO A 220 -8.00 -5.46 2.86
C PRO A 220 -7.15 -6.68 3.24
N ILE A 221 -6.07 -6.51 4.00
CA ILE A 221 -5.21 -7.62 4.42
C ILE A 221 -5.95 -8.65 5.30
N VAL A 222 -6.92 -8.20 6.10
CA VAL A 222 -7.78 -9.06 6.92
C VAL A 222 -8.81 -9.75 6.05
N ALA A 223 -9.48 -9.01 5.16
CA ALA A 223 -10.45 -9.58 4.22
C ALA A 223 -9.83 -10.65 3.29
N LEU A 224 -8.56 -10.47 2.90
CA LEU A 224 -7.77 -11.43 2.11
C LEU A 224 -7.26 -12.62 2.93
N GLY A 225 -7.33 -12.57 4.27
CA GLY A 225 -6.77 -13.60 5.15
C GLY A 225 -5.24 -13.67 5.13
N LEU A 226 -4.56 -12.54 4.87
CA LEU A 226 -3.10 -12.50 4.85
C LEU A 226 -2.53 -12.60 6.27
N LYS A 227 -1.60 -13.54 6.47
CA LYS A 227 -0.81 -13.66 7.71
C LYS A 227 0.54 -12.95 7.61
N SER A 228 1.03 -12.79 6.38
CA SER A 228 2.26 -12.09 6.03
C SER A 228 2.23 -11.79 4.53
N PHE A 229 3.12 -10.93 4.08
CA PHE A 229 3.40 -10.73 2.67
C PHE A 229 4.86 -10.33 2.46
N GLY A 230 5.36 -10.55 1.26
CA GLY A 230 6.73 -10.26 0.84
C GLY A 230 6.74 -9.38 -0.39
N LEU A 231 7.63 -8.40 -0.41
CA LEU A 231 7.84 -7.50 -1.54
C LEU A 231 9.31 -7.57 -1.95
N TYR A 232 9.56 -8.04 -3.16
CA TYR A 232 10.85 -7.91 -3.83
C TYR A 232 10.75 -6.81 -4.87
N PHE A 233 11.44 -5.69 -4.64
CA PHE A 233 11.50 -4.60 -5.61
C PHE A 233 12.73 -4.77 -6.49
N SER A 234 12.51 -5.13 -7.76
CA SER A 234 13.60 -5.30 -8.72
C SER A 234 14.28 -3.98 -9.05
N ASN A 235 15.56 -4.06 -9.40
CA ASN A 235 16.30 -2.92 -9.94
C ASN A 235 16.25 -3.01 -11.46
N SER A 236 15.66 -2.01 -12.13
CA SER A 236 15.52 -2.01 -13.59
C SER A 236 16.82 -2.19 -14.36
N ALA A 237 17.98 -1.89 -13.75
CA ALA A 237 19.30 -2.13 -14.34
C ALA A 237 19.67 -3.63 -14.45
N ASN A 238 19.00 -4.51 -13.71
CA ASN A 238 19.30 -5.94 -13.64
C ASN A 238 18.44 -6.77 -14.61
N GLY A 239 17.47 -6.15 -15.30
CA GLY A 239 16.60 -6.85 -16.26
C GLY A 239 15.56 -7.78 -15.62
N ASP A 240 15.35 -7.71 -14.30
CA ASP A 240 14.42 -8.53 -13.54
C ASP A 240 13.11 -7.78 -13.19
N SER A 241 12.04 -8.54 -12.93
CA SER A 241 10.76 -8.02 -12.45
C SER A 241 10.66 -8.16 -10.94
N GLY A 242 10.03 -7.18 -10.27
CA GLY A 242 9.76 -7.33 -8.85
C GLY A 242 8.71 -8.41 -8.61
N VAL A 243 8.57 -8.85 -7.36
CA VAL A 243 7.60 -9.87 -6.94
C VAL A 243 6.81 -9.42 -5.71
N PHE A 244 5.50 -9.66 -5.72
CA PHE A 244 4.65 -9.65 -4.53
C PHE A 244 4.29 -11.09 -4.16
N THR A 245 4.45 -11.45 -2.89
CA THR A 245 4.17 -12.78 -2.38
C THR A 245 3.19 -12.72 -1.22
N THR A 246 2.12 -13.51 -1.28
CA THR A 246 1.13 -13.62 -0.19
C THR A 246 1.55 -14.71 0.78
N ASN A 247 1.26 -14.55 2.07
CA ASN A 247 1.54 -15.52 3.14
C ASN A 247 3.00 -16.02 3.22
N GLY A 248 3.96 -15.18 2.82
CA GLY A 248 5.38 -15.49 2.88
C GLY A 248 6.21 -14.52 2.03
N TYR A 249 7.35 -15.01 1.56
CA TYR A 249 8.26 -14.32 0.66
C TYR A 249 8.79 -15.31 -0.38
N ASP A 250 9.29 -14.79 -1.49
CA ASP A 250 9.98 -15.61 -2.49
C ASP A 250 11.44 -15.83 -2.07
N ALA A 251 11.77 -17.08 -1.74
CA ALA A 251 13.09 -17.46 -1.24
C ALA A 251 14.21 -17.34 -2.29
N SER A 252 13.91 -17.28 -3.60
CA SER A 252 14.95 -17.06 -4.61
C SER A 252 15.53 -15.64 -4.58
N HIS A 253 14.84 -14.71 -3.91
CA HIS A 253 15.22 -13.30 -3.85
C HIS A 253 15.84 -12.87 -2.52
N VAL A 254 16.00 -13.78 -1.55
CA VAL A 254 16.50 -13.47 -0.21
C VAL A 254 17.57 -14.49 0.20
N ALA A 255 18.70 -14.00 0.70
CA ALA A 255 19.75 -14.82 1.29
C ALA A 255 20.11 -14.29 2.69
N GLY A 256 20.49 -15.21 3.57
CA GLY A 256 20.82 -14.89 4.97
C GLY A 256 19.58 -14.77 5.87
N PRO A 257 19.78 -14.54 7.18
CA PRO A 257 18.69 -14.42 8.14
C PRO A 257 17.95 -13.09 8.01
N PHE A 258 16.65 -13.09 8.37
CA PHE A 258 15.91 -11.86 8.57
C PHE A 258 16.32 -11.18 9.87
N THR A 259 16.47 -9.85 9.81
CA THR A 259 16.61 -9.01 11.00
C THR A 259 15.28 -8.32 11.26
N TYR A 260 14.77 -8.46 12.48
CA TYR A 260 13.58 -7.75 12.96
C TYR A 260 14.05 -6.67 13.95
N GLY A 261 13.47 -5.47 13.83
CA GLY A 261 13.81 -4.29 14.64
C GLY A 261 12.69 -3.90 15.58
#